data_AF-A0A356AL56-F1
#
_entry.id   AF-A0A356AL56-F1
#
_cell.length_a   1.000
_cell.length_b   1.000
_cell.length_c   1.000
_cell.angle_alpha   90.00
_cell.angle_beta   90.00
_cell.angle_gamma   90.00
#
_symmetry.space_group_name_H-M   'P 1'
#
loop_
_entity.id
_entity.type
_entity.pdbx_description
1 polymer ?
#
loop_
_entity_poly.entity_id
_entity_poly.type
_entity_poly.pdbx_seq_one_letter_code
_entity_poly.pdbx_strand_id
1 'polypeptide(L)' 'GAISPLNGVGPDQLCIRELLARVKNPEVKEVIMATNPTVEGEATAMYLSRLLKPLGVRVT' A
#
# COMPACT_ATOMS: atom_id res chain seq x y z
N GLY A 1 9.09 4.48 0.37
CA GLY A 1 9.18 4.63 1.84
C GLY A 1 8.26 3.62 2.51
N ALA A 2 8.30 3.57 3.84
CA ALA A 2 7.41 2.75 4.65
C ALA A 2 6.79 3.62 5.76
N ILE A 3 5.61 3.22 6.24
CA ILE A 3 4.96 3.85 7.38
C ILE A 3 5.83 3.57 8.60
N SER A 4 6.26 4.62 9.28
CA SER A 4 7.13 4.52 10.45
C SER A 4 6.70 5.55 11.50
N PRO A 5 5.81 5.17 12.44
CA PRO A 5 5.32 6.07 13.48
C PRO A 5 6.45 6.63 14.35
N LEU A 6 7.49 5.82 14.61
CA LEU A 6 8.66 6.21 15.40
C LEU A 6 9.45 7.36 14.75
N ASN A 7 9.52 7.38 13.42
CA ASN A 7 10.15 8.45 12.65
C ASN A 7 9.15 9.55 12.24
N GLY A 8 7.92 9.51 12.76
CA GLY A 8 6.85 10.44 12.40
C GLY A 8 6.40 10.33 10.93
N VAL A 9 6.68 9.22 10.25
CA VAL A 9 6.32 9.00 8.84
C VAL A 9 4.93 8.34 8.75
N GLY A 10 3.94 9.14 8.37
CA GLY A 10 2.57 8.70 8.15
C GLY A 10 2.28 8.25 6.70
N PRO A 11 1.10 7.65 6.46
CA PRO A 11 0.68 7.22 5.12
C PRO A 11 0.54 8.38 4.13
N ASP A 12 0.16 9.58 4.59
CA ASP A 12 0.03 10.78 3.74
C ASP A 12 1.36 11.31 3.20
N GLN A 13 2.47 10.90 3.82
CA GLN A 13 3.83 11.23 3.37
C GLN A 13 4.38 10.20 2.36
N LEU A 14 3.60 9.17 2.04
CA LEU A 14 3.91 8.18 1.02
C LEU A 14 3.07 8.43 -0.24
N CYS A 15 3.54 7.93 -1.38
CA CYS A 15 2.85 8.04 -2.68
C CYS A 15 1.62 7.10 -2.81
N ILE A 16 0.79 7.02 -1.77
CA ILE A 16 -0.39 6.14 -1.72
C ILE A 16 -1.48 6.67 -2.65
N ARG A 17 -1.62 7.98 -2.78
CA ARG A 17 -2.63 8.60 -3.65
C ARG A 17 -2.41 8.25 -5.11
N GLU A 18 -1.17 8.28 -5.57
CA GLU A 18 -0.77 7.92 -6.93
C GLU A 18 -0.96 6.43 -7.19
N LEU A 19 -0.63 5.59 -6.19
CA LEU A 19 -0.92 4.16 -6.24
C LEU A 19 -2.42 3.90 -6.44
N LEU A 20 -3.29 4.58 -5.68
CA LEU A 20 -4.74 4.42 -5.82
C LEU A 20 -5.25 4.83 -7.18
N ALA A 21 -4.74 5.93 -7.74
CA ALA A 21 -5.10 6.37 -9.08
C ALA A 21 -4.74 5.31 -10.13
N ARG A 22 -3.57 4.65 -9.98
CA ARG A 22 -3.14 3.56 -10.86
C ARG A 22 -4.00 2.30 -10.71
N VAL A 23 -4.31 1.90 -9.48
CA VAL A 23 -5.08 0.67 -9.21
C VAL A 23 -6.54 0.80 -9.66
N LYS A 24 -7.08 2.01 -9.75
CA LYS A 24 -8.41 2.25 -10.34
C LYS A 24 -8.48 1.96 -11.85
N ASN A 25 -7.35 1.81 -12.54
CA ASN A 25 -7.38 1.37 -13.95
C ASN A 25 -7.87 -0.09 -14.02
N PRO A 26 -8.98 -0.39 -14.73
CA PRO A 26 -9.53 -1.74 -14.84
C PRO A 26 -8.58 -2.77 -15.48
N GLU A 27 -7.51 -2.34 -16.15
CA GLU A 27 -6.47 -3.24 -16.66
C GLU A 27 -5.59 -3.83 -15.55
N VAL A 28 -5.54 -3.19 -14.36
CA VAL A 28 -4.79 -3.69 -13.21
C VAL A 28 -5.58 -4.79 -12.52
N LYS A 29 -5.09 -6.02 -12.64
CA LYS A 29 -5.76 -7.22 -12.09
C LYS A 29 -5.25 -7.60 -10.70
N GLU A 30 -4.01 -7.23 -10.38
CA GLU A 30 -3.31 -7.68 -9.18
C GLU A 30 -2.30 -6.63 -8.70
N VAL A 31 -2.12 -6.55 -7.39
CA VAL A 31 -1.09 -5.77 -6.71
C VAL A 31 -0.29 -6.70 -5.81
N ILE A 32 1.02 -6.79 -6.08
CA ILE A 32 1.96 -7.62 -5.31
C ILE A 32 2.67 -6.74 -4.27
N MET A 33 2.58 -7.13 -3.01
CA MET A 33 3.15 -6.44 -1.86
C MET A 33 4.61 -6.84 -1.65
N ALA A 34 5.50 -6.21 -2.42
CA ALA A 34 6.95 -6.40 -2.31
C ALA A 34 7.59 -5.39 -1.34
N THR A 35 6.98 -5.17 -0.17
CA THR A 35 7.59 -4.33 0.88
C THR A 35 8.73 -5.08 1.58
N ASN A 36 9.66 -4.34 2.18
CA ASN A 36 10.73 -4.94 2.98
C ASN A 36 10.18 -5.85 4.08
N PRO A 37 10.79 -7.02 4.37
CA PRO A 37 10.36 -7.95 5.43
C PRO A 37 10.81 -7.41 6.81
N THR A 38 10.28 -6.26 7.16
CA THR A 38 10.55 -5.47 8.38
C THR A 38 9.21 -5.09 8.99
N VAL A 39 9.19 -4.74 10.27
CA VAL A 39 7.95 -4.37 10.97
C VAL A 39 7.24 -3.20 10.26
N GLU A 40 7.99 -2.20 9.83
CA GLU A 40 7.46 -1.05 9.09
C GLU A 40 6.94 -1.45 7.70
N GLY A 41 7.65 -2.35 7.03
CA GLY A 41 7.24 -2.87 5.72
C GLY A 41 5.95 -3.68 5.82
N GLU A 42 5.84 -4.58 6.79
CA GLU A 42 4.62 -5.34 7.06
C GLU A 42 3.45 -4.43 7.44
N ALA A 43 3.67 -3.44 8.31
CA ALA A 43 2.65 -2.46 8.67
C ALA A 43 2.15 -1.69 7.44
N THR A 44 3.07 -1.29 6.56
CA THR A 44 2.76 -0.63 5.29
C THR A 44 1.95 -1.55 4.38
N ALA A 45 2.36 -2.82 4.27
CA ALA A 45 1.67 -3.78 3.43
C ALA A 45 0.24 -4.08 3.91
N MET A 46 0.07 -4.27 5.22
CA MET A 46 -1.24 -4.47 5.83
C MET A 46 -2.14 -3.24 5.63
N TYR A 47 -1.60 -2.04 5.77
CA TYR A 47 -2.34 -0.80 5.55
C TYR A 47 -2.85 -0.71 4.11
N LEU A 48 -1.96 -0.92 3.14
CA LEU A 48 -2.30 -0.89 1.72
C LEU A 48 -3.30 -1.99 1.35
N SER A 49 -3.12 -3.21 1.85
CA SER A 49 -4.07 -4.32 1.59
C SER A 49 -5.49 -3.98 2.03
N ARG A 50 -5.67 -3.40 3.23
CA ARG A 50 -6.98 -2.97 3.73
C ARG A 50 -7.60 -1.88 2.87
N LEU A 51 -6.77 -0.97 2.37
CA LEU A 51 -7.20 0.17 1.59
C LEU A 51 -7.53 -0.20 0.13
N LEU A 52 -6.87 -1.22 -0.42
CA LEU A 52 -7.12 -1.74 -1.77
C LEU A 52 -8.25 -2.78 -1.82
N LYS A 53 -8.54 -3.47 -0.72
CA LYS A 53 -9.64 -4.45 -0.61
C LYS A 53 -11.00 -3.97 -1.16
N PRO A 54 -11.50 -2.75 -0.86
CA PRO A 54 -12.77 -2.27 -1.41
C PRO A 54 -12.73 -1.96 -2.91
N LEU A 55 -11.55 -1.87 -3.53
CA LEU A 55 -11.41 -1.63 -4.97
C LEU A 55 -11.55 -2.91 -5.80
N GLY A 56 -11.67 -4.08 -5.17
CA GLY A 56 -11.90 -5.36 -5.85
C GLY A 56 -10.68 -5.91 -6.59
N VAL A 57 -9.49 -5.34 -6.38
CA VAL A 57 -8.23 -5.82 -6.96
C VAL A 57 -7.62 -6.91 -6.08
N ARG A 58 -7.03 -7.93 -6.71
CA ARG A 58 -6.32 -9.00 -6.01
C ARG A 58 -5.06 -8.42 -5.37
N VAL A 59 -4.86 -8.66 -4.07
CA VAL A 59 -3.66 -8.24 -3.34
C VAL A 59 -2.93 -9.49 -2.85
N THR A 60 -1.63 -9.57 -3.11
CA THR A 60 -0.81 -10.76 -2.85
C THR A 60 0.53 -10.40 -2.23
#